data_AF-A0A371YYG5-F1
#
_entry.id   AF-A0A371YYG5-F1
#
_cell.length_a   1.000
_cell.length_b   1.000
_cell.length_c   1.000
_cell.angle_alpha   90.00
_cell.angle_beta   90.00
_cell.angle_gamma   90.00
#
_symmetry.space_group_name_H-M   'P 1'
#
loop_
_entity.id
_entity.type
_entity.pdbx_description
1 polymer ?
#
loop_
_entity_poly.entity_id
_entity_poly.type
_entity_poly.pdbx_seq_one_letter_code
_entity_poly.pdbx_strand_id
1 'polypeptide(L)' 'MDNFFDDEGTHGEEVGDETTTLIQEIINALESVLSNMGENDPAHAKLCEAADKADALQNILRTM' A
#
# COMPACT_ATOMS: atom_id res chain seq x y z
N MET A 1 2.48 -41.85 9.52
CA MET A 1 1.77 -40.70 8.94
C MET A 1 2.05 -39.55 9.87
N ASP A 2 2.98 -38.67 9.51
CA ASP A 2 3.17 -37.35 10.10
C ASP A 2 4.21 -36.62 9.25
N ASN A 3 3.74 -35.75 8.35
CA ASN A 3 4.56 -34.73 7.69
C ASN A 3 4.03 -33.39 8.20
N PHE A 4 4.58 -32.92 9.31
CA PHE A 4 4.14 -31.70 10.02
C PHE A 4 5.17 -30.56 9.97
N PHE A 5 6.04 -30.56 8.96
CA PHE A 5 7.12 -29.56 8.82
C PHE A 5 7.46 -29.25 7.36
N ASP A 6 6.44 -28.99 6.53
CA ASP A 6 6.64 -28.60 5.12
C ASP A 6 5.82 -27.36 4.75
N ASP A 7 5.64 -26.43 5.70
CA ASP A 7 4.94 -25.16 5.47
C ASP A 7 5.63 -23.98 6.20
N GLU A 8 6.94 -23.85 5.99
CA GLU A 8 7.69 -22.62 6.34
C GLU A 8 8.10 -21.83 5.08
N GLY A 9 7.52 -22.14 3.91
CA GLY A 9 7.87 -21.50 2.64
C GLY A 9 6.85 -20.48 2.11
N THR A 10 5.59 -20.55 2.53
CA THR A 10 4.47 -19.87 1.83
C THR A 10 4.02 -18.56 2.48
N HIS A 11 4.33 -18.35 3.76
CA HIS A 11 3.85 -17.16 4.49
C HIS A 11 4.64 -15.87 4.23
N GLY A 12 5.82 -15.95 3.60
CA GLY A 12 6.59 -14.76 3.24
C GLY A 12 6.05 -14.03 1.99
N GLU A 13 5.55 -14.79 1.01
CA GLU A 13 5.02 -14.24 -0.25
C GLU A 13 3.59 -13.70 -0.08
N GLU A 14 2.70 -14.39 0.64
CA GLU A 14 1.30 -13.95 0.81
C GLU A 14 1.17 -12.61 1.54
N VAL A 15 2.00 -12.36 2.56
CA VAL A 15 2.00 -11.09 3.31
C VAL A 15 2.47 -9.92 2.43
N GLY A 16 3.40 -10.18 1.50
CA GLY A 16 3.87 -9.18 0.54
C GLY A 16 2.76 -8.70 -0.40
N ASP A 17 1.95 -9.64 -0.88
CA ASP A 17 0.85 -9.37 -1.82
C ASP A 17 -0.35 -8.67 -1.14
N GLU A 18 -0.75 -9.11 0.06
CA GLU A 18 -1.83 -8.45 0.81
C GLU A 18 -1.46 -7.02 1.21
N THR A 19 -0.21 -6.81 1.68
CA THR A 19 0.28 -5.48 2.05
C THR A 19 0.35 -4.54 0.83
N THR A 20 0.82 -5.04 -0.30
CA THR A 20 0.89 -4.27 -1.56
C THR A 20 -0.52 -3.89 -2.06
N THR A 21 -1.49 -4.79 -1.90
CA THR A 21 -2.90 -4.55 -2.26
C THR A 21 -3.50 -3.46 -1.40
N LEU A 22 -3.34 -3.53 -0.07
CA LEU A 22 -3.85 -2.51 0.86
C LEU A 22 -3.24 -1.12 0.59
N ILE A 23 -1.95 -1.06 0.28
CA ILE A 23 -1.29 0.22 -0.06
C ILE A 23 -1.86 0.79 -1.36
N GLN A 24 -2.12 -0.04 -2.37
CA GLN A 24 -2.75 0.41 -3.62
C GLN A 24 -4.16 0.98 -3.37
N GLU A 25 -4.95 0.33 -2.51
CA GLU A 25 -6.28 0.82 -2.15
C GLU A 25 -6.22 2.18 -1.46
N ILE A 26 -5.24 2.39 -0.57
CA ILE A 26 -4.99 3.68 0.09
C ILE A 26 -4.63 4.76 -0.94
N ILE A 27 -3.73 4.47 -1.88
CA ILE A 27 -3.34 5.42 -2.95
C ILE A 27 -4.58 5.82 -3.76
N ASN A 28 -5.37 4.83 -4.21
CA ASN A 28 -6.58 5.08 -5.01
C ASN A 28 -7.60 5.95 -4.24
N ALA A 29 -7.77 5.70 -2.94
CA ALA A 29 -8.65 6.50 -2.10
C ALA A 29 -8.15 7.96 -1.96
N LEU A 30 -6.84 8.15 -1.79
CA LEU A 30 -6.24 9.49 -1.70
C LEU A 30 -6.38 10.26 -3.03
N GLU A 31 -6.10 9.63 -4.16
CA GLU A 31 -6.27 10.21 -5.50
C GLU A 31 -7.74 10.55 -5.79
N SER A 32 -8.67 9.69 -5.38
CA SER A 32 -10.10 9.96 -5.49
C SER A 32 -10.53 11.15 -4.65
N VAL A 33 -9.97 11.35 -3.45
CA VAL A 33 -10.28 12.53 -2.62
C VAL A 33 -9.66 13.78 -3.24
N LEU A 34 -8.41 13.72 -3.67
CA LEU A 34 -7.69 14.84 -4.30
C LEU A 34 -8.38 15.32 -5.58
N SER A 35 -8.83 14.41 -6.45
CA SER A 35 -9.54 14.75 -7.70
C SER A 35 -10.88 15.48 -7.48
N ASN A 36 -11.47 15.36 -6.29
CA ASN A 36 -12.72 16.04 -5.92
C ASN A 36 -12.47 17.26 -5.01
N MET A 37 -11.23 17.51 -4.59
CA MET A 37 -10.87 18.58 -3.68
C MET A 37 -10.27 19.76 -4.45
N GLY A 38 -10.64 20.98 -4.10
CA GLY A 38 -10.03 22.17 -4.70
C GLY A 38 -8.60 22.36 -4.21
N GLU A 39 -7.67 22.75 -5.09
CA GLU A 39 -6.25 22.97 -4.76
C GLU A 39 -6.03 24.02 -3.66
N ASN A 40 -7.02 24.88 -3.40
CA ASN A 40 -7.00 25.89 -2.33
C ASN A 40 -7.36 25.31 -0.95
N ASP A 41 -7.74 24.03 -0.86
CA ASP A 41 -8.05 23.40 0.41
C ASP A 41 -6.76 23.13 1.21
N PRO A 42 -6.66 23.58 2.47
CA PRO A 42 -5.47 23.36 3.30
C PRO A 42 -5.18 21.87 3.58
N ALA A 43 -6.14 20.97 3.39
CA ALA A 43 -5.94 19.53 3.47
C ALA A 43 -5.35 18.93 2.18
N HIS A 44 -5.46 19.60 1.03
CA HIS A 44 -4.99 19.10 -0.26
C HIS A 44 -3.48 18.77 -0.24
N ALA A 45 -2.66 19.71 0.24
CA ALA A 45 -1.21 19.50 0.33
C ALA A 45 -0.82 18.31 1.22
N LYS A 46 -1.55 18.10 2.33
CA LYS A 46 -1.31 16.97 3.24
C LYS A 46 -1.72 15.64 2.63
N LEU A 47 -2.80 15.63 1.84
CA LEU A 47 -3.26 14.44 1.12
C LEU A 47 -2.32 14.06 -0.02
N CYS A 48 -1.77 15.04 -0.76
CA CYS A 48 -0.70 14.79 -1.73
C CYS A 48 0.53 14.16 -1.05
N GLU A 49 0.99 14.74 0.07
CA GLU A 49 2.13 14.19 0.81
C GLU A 49 1.87 12.76 1.32
N ALA A 50 0.63 12.45 1.70
CA ALA A 50 0.24 11.10 2.10
C ALA A 50 0.25 10.12 0.92
N ALA A 51 -0.21 10.54 -0.26
CA ALA A 51 -0.21 9.73 -1.47
C ALA A 51 1.23 9.43 -1.92
N ASP A 52 2.10 10.43 -1.94
CA ASP A 52 3.52 10.27 -2.30
C ASP A 52 4.25 9.30 -1.35
N LYS A 53 3.96 9.37 -0.04
CA LYS A 53 4.54 8.45 0.95
C LYS A 53 4.02 7.03 0.80
N ALA A 54 2.74 6.85 0.45
CA ALA A 54 2.17 5.53 0.20
C ALA A 54 2.78 4.90 -1.06
N ASP A 55 2.97 5.67 -2.13
CA ASP A 55 3.64 5.21 -3.36
C ASP A 55 5.11 4.85 -3.11
N ALA A 56 5.84 5.69 -2.35
CA ALA A 56 7.21 5.39 -1.94
C ALA A 56 7.31 4.09 -1.11
N LEU A 57 6.36 3.85 -0.20
CA LEU A 57 6.29 2.61 0.58
C LEU A 57 6.01 1.40 -0.31
N GLN A 58 5.07 1.53 -1.26
CA GLN A 58 4.77 0.47 -2.22
C GLN A 58 6.00 0.09 -3.05
N ASN A 59 6.76 1.10 -3.51
CA ASN A 59 8.00 0.89 -4.25
C ASN A 59 9.07 0.18 -3.40
N ILE A 60 9.25 0.56 -2.14
CA ILE A 60 10.19 -0.12 -1.23
C ILE A 60 9.82 -1.60 -1.08
N LEU A 61 8.55 -1.89 -0.80
CA LEU A 61 8.06 -3.26 -0.61
C LEU A 61 8.16 -4.13 -1.87
N ARG A 62 7.98 -3.55 -3.07
CA ARG A 62 8.19 -4.26 -4.35
C ARG A 62 9.65 -4.52 -4.68
N THR A 63 10.59 -3.80 -4.07
CA THR A 63 12.04 -3.93 -4.32
C THR A 63 12.77 -4.76 -3.28
N MET A 64 12.10 -5.16 -2.20
CA MET A 64 12.59 -6.12 -1.20
C MET A 64 12.33 -7.54 -1.65
#